data_AF-A0A4Y2GV17-F1
#
_entry.id   AF-A0A4Y2GV17-F1
#
_cell.length_a   1.000
_cell.length_b   1.000
_cell.length_c   1.000
_cell.angle_alpha   90.00
_cell.angle_beta   90.00
_cell.angle_gamma   90.00
#
_symmetry.space_group_name_H-M   'P 1'
#
loop_
_entity.id
_entity.type
_entity.pdbx_description
1 polymer ?
#
loop_
_entity_poly.entity_id
_entity_poly.type
_entity_poly.pdbx_seq_one_letter_code
_entity_poly.pdbx_strand_id
1 'polypeptide(L)'
;MISHFCNEYTLIHQFACLTESAMSLQVFFLTCSYFSDLFSLFSNVLGFYTKHNGIFIVAKVVSTTLNFASFICIAYTAAGVNEKDQKLRKGIKEISFKLRCSDDTKRDGKLLLEFITSKEKLIFTANGIFTFTKSLILASASVFLSYNLLLLQLDTKM
;
A
#
# COMPACT_ATOMS: atom_id res chain seq x y z
N MET A 1 7.96 -25.22 -21.20
CA MET A 1 8.50 -23.97 -20.61
C MET A 1 7.40 -22.94 -20.31
N ILE A 2 6.61 -22.50 -21.30
CA ILE A 2 5.53 -21.51 -21.10
C ILE A 2 4.43 -22.01 -20.16
N SER A 3 4.02 -23.27 -20.28
CA SER A 3 3.02 -23.87 -19.37
C SER A 3 3.47 -23.85 -17.91
N HIS A 4 4.75 -24.12 -17.63
CA HIS A 4 5.31 -24.05 -16.28
C HIS A 4 5.26 -22.62 -15.73
N PHE A 5 5.71 -21.65 -16.53
CA PHE A 5 5.64 -20.23 -16.19
C PHE A 5 4.20 -19.76 -15.91
N CYS A 6 3.24 -20.13 -16.75
CA CYS A 6 1.83 -19.78 -16.56
C CYS A 6 1.26 -20.38 -15.27
N ASN A 7 1.68 -21.60 -14.91
CA ASN A 7 1.23 -22.26 -13.69
C ASN A 7 1.80 -21.54 -12.45
N GLU A 8 3.11 -21.31 -12.40
CA GLU A 8 3.74 -20.58 -11.30
C GLU A 8 3.19 -19.15 -11.15
N TYR A 9 3.03 -18.43 -12.26
CA TYR A 9 2.42 -17.10 -12.23
C TYR A 9 1.00 -17.16 -11.69
N THR A 10 0.20 -18.16 -12.08
CA THR A 10 -1.17 -18.32 -11.59
C THR A 10 -1.21 -18.59 -10.09
N LEU A 11 -0.33 -19.46 -9.59
CA LEU A 11 -0.26 -19.76 -8.15
C LEU A 11 0.13 -18.53 -7.33
N ILE A 12 1.17 -17.80 -7.75
CA ILE A 12 1.62 -16.59 -7.05
C ILE A 12 0.55 -15.49 -7.11
N HIS A 13 -0.08 -15.31 -8.28
CA HIS A 13 -1.13 -14.32 -8.48
C HIS A 13 -2.36 -14.63 -7.61
N GLN A 14 -2.80 -15.89 -7.59
CA GLN A 14 -3.92 -16.32 -6.75
C GLN A 14 -3.60 -16.18 -5.26
N PHE A 15 -2.38 -16.54 -4.83
CA PHE A 15 -1.94 -16.34 -3.45
C PHE A 15 -1.96 -14.85 -3.05
N ALA A 16 -1.49 -13.97 -3.93
CA ALA A 16 -1.53 -12.52 -3.69
C ALA A 16 -2.97 -11.99 -3.61
N CYS A 17 -3.88 -12.43 -4.49
CA CYS A 17 -5.29 -12.06 -4.45
C CYS A 17 -5.99 -12.55 -3.17
N LEU A 18 -5.71 -13.78 -2.73
CA LEU A 18 -6.25 -14.32 -1.48
C LEU A 18 -5.72 -13.54 -0.26
N THR A 19 -4.44 -13.18 -0.29
CA THR A 19 -3.82 -12.36 0.77
C THR A 19 -4.45 -10.98 0.83
N GLU A 20 -4.70 -10.35 -0.33
CA GLU A 20 -5.42 -9.08 -0.42
C GLU A 20 -6.81 -9.20 0.20
N SER A 21 -7.60 -10.18 -0.24
CA SER A 21 -8.96 -10.38 0.22
C SER A 21 -9.04 -10.64 1.73
N ALA A 22 -8.10 -11.42 2.27
CA ALA A 22 -8.06 -11.75 3.70
C ALA A 22 -7.59 -10.57 4.58
N MET A 23 -6.59 -9.82 4.12
CA MET A 23 -5.93 -8.78 4.93
C MET A 23 -6.48 -7.37 4.71
N SER A 24 -7.18 -7.10 3.60
CA SER A 24 -7.59 -5.74 3.21
C SER A 24 -8.43 -5.04 4.27
N LEU A 25 -9.36 -5.75 4.91
CA LEU A 25 -10.20 -5.23 5.99
C LEU A 25 -9.39 -4.98 7.27
N GLN A 26 -8.49 -5.88 7.62
CA GLN A 26 -7.62 -5.73 8.81
C GLN A 26 -6.70 -4.52 8.64
N VAL A 27 -6.09 -4.39 7.47
CA VAL A 27 -5.23 -3.25 7.12
C VAL A 27 -6.04 -1.94 7.09
N PHE A 28 -7.30 -1.96 6.67
CA PHE A 28 -8.19 -0.81 6.76
C PHE A 28 -8.39 -0.34 8.21
N PHE A 29 -8.83 -1.25 9.10
CA PHE A 29 -9.01 -0.89 10.51
C PHE A 29 -7.72 -0.46 11.18
N LEU A 30 -6.61 -1.12 10.87
CA LEU A 30 -5.29 -0.75 11.37
C LEU A 30 -4.91 0.68 10.94
N THR A 31 -5.19 1.04 9.68
CA THR A 31 -4.97 2.39 9.17
C THR A 31 -5.81 3.42 9.92
N CYS A 32 -7.10 3.15 10.14
CA CYS A 32 -7.97 4.02 10.95
C CYS A 32 -7.48 4.17 12.40
N SER A 33 -6.98 3.07 13.01
CA SER A 33 -6.38 3.10 14.35
C SER A 33 -5.16 4.01 14.39
N TYR A 34 -4.27 3.92 13.40
CA TYR A 34 -3.08 4.77 13.33
C TYR A 34 -3.40 6.26 13.20
N PHE A 35 -4.38 6.62 12.37
CA PHE A 35 -4.83 8.01 12.29
C PHE A 35 -5.45 8.50 13.60
N SER A 36 -6.20 7.64 14.30
CA SER A 36 -6.82 7.97 15.59
C SER A 36 -5.76 8.16 16.70
N ASP A 37 -4.75 7.30 16.73
CA ASP A 37 -3.63 7.38 17.69
C ASP A 37 -2.82 8.66 17.48
N LEU A 38 -2.50 8.99 16.22
CA LEU A 38 -1.84 10.24 15.88
C LEU A 38 -2.67 11.43 16.33
N PHE A 39 -3.96 11.48 15.99
CA PHE A 39 -4.85 12.56 16.41
C PHE A 39 -4.85 12.73 17.94
N SER A 40 -4.99 11.64 18.68
CA SER A 40 -4.99 11.65 20.15
C SER A 40 -3.67 12.12 20.76
N LEU A 41 -2.53 11.82 20.10
CA LEU A 41 -1.23 12.32 20.53
C LEU A 41 -1.13 13.84 20.37
N PHE A 42 -1.54 14.38 19.23
CA PHE A 42 -1.51 15.82 18.98
C PHE A 42 -2.44 16.59 19.91
N SER A 43 -3.66 16.11 20.13
CA SER A 43 -4.57 16.73 21.10
C SER A 43 -3.97 16.78 22.50
N ASN A 44 -3.20 15.76 22.90
CA ASN A 44 -2.50 15.76 24.19
C ASN A 44 -1.31 16.73 24.22
N VAL A 45 -0.48 16.76 23.17
CA VAL A 45 0.71 17.65 23.11
C VAL A 45 0.30 19.13 23.10
N LEU A 46 -0.80 19.46 22.42
CA LEU A 46 -1.34 20.82 22.36
C LEU A 46 -2.18 21.21 23.59
N GLY A 47 -2.25 20.36 24.61
CA GLY A 47 -2.90 20.70 25.88
C GLY A 47 -4.44 20.69 25.86
N PHE A 48 -5.09 20.24 24.76
CA PHE A 48 -6.55 20.11 24.70
C PHE A 48 -7.10 19.08 25.70
N TYR A 49 -6.27 18.12 26.11
CA TYR A 49 -6.59 17.19 27.20
C TYR A 49 -5.58 17.35 28.34
N THR A 50 -6.09 17.80 29.49
CA THR A 50 -5.31 17.97 30.71
C THR A 50 -5.33 16.70 31.56
N LYS A 51 -4.16 16.34 32.13
CA LYS A 51 -3.88 15.28 33.13
C LYS A 51 -3.54 13.88 32.61
N HIS A 52 -2.38 13.73 32.00
CA HIS A 52 -1.66 12.45 32.02
C HIS A 52 -0.22 12.62 32.52
N ASN A 53 0.26 11.61 33.26
CA ASN A 53 1.60 11.62 33.85
C ASN A 53 2.66 11.69 32.73
N GLY A 54 3.79 12.39 32.95
CA GLY A 54 4.80 12.60 31.90
C GLY A 54 5.33 11.28 31.28
N ILE A 55 5.42 10.23 32.08
CA ILE A 55 5.79 8.87 31.63
C ILE A 55 4.77 8.30 30.64
N PHE A 56 3.47 8.54 30.84
CA PHE A 56 2.41 8.09 29.94
C PHE A 56 2.49 8.80 28.58
N ILE A 57 2.83 10.10 28.58
CA ILE A 57 3.00 10.88 27.36
C ILE A 57 4.19 10.32 26.55
N VAL A 58 5.33 10.09 27.20
CA VAL A 58 6.52 9.53 26.52
C VAL A 58 6.23 8.14 25.94
N ALA A 59 5.59 7.26 26.71
CA ALA A 59 5.23 5.92 26.23
C ALA A 59 4.28 5.99 25.02
N LYS A 60 3.30 6.90 25.04
CA LYS A 60 2.37 7.11 23.93
C LYS A 60 3.09 7.64 22.69
N VAL A 61 4.00 8.60 22.83
CA VAL A 61 4.84 9.11 21.72
C VAL A 61 5.63 7.99 21.06
N VAL A 62 6.31 7.15 21.85
CA VAL A 62 7.09 6.03 21.32
C VAL A 62 6.20 5.04 20.58
N SER A 63 5.06 4.65 21.17
CA SER A 63 4.12 3.72 20.55
C SER A 63 3.54 4.26 19.25
N THR A 64 3.09 5.52 19.22
CA THR A 64 2.54 6.16 18.02
C THR A 64 3.60 6.28 16.92
N THR A 65 4.84 6.59 17.28
CA THR A 65 5.95 6.68 16.30
C THR A 65 6.24 5.32 15.66
N LEU A 66 6.30 4.25 16.46
CA LEU A 66 6.48 2.88 15.96
C LEU A 66 5.31 2.44 15.06
N ASN A 67 4.08 2.74 15.48
CA ASN A 67 2.86 2.47 14.72
C ASN A 67 2.86 3.19 13.37
N PHE A 68 3.28 4.45 13.33
CA PHE A 68 3.38 5.21 12.09
C PHE A 68 4.47 4.69 11.16
N ALA A 69 5.64 4.30 11.69
CA ALA A 69 6.68 3.65 10.90
C ALA A 69 6.20 2.32 10.30
N SER A 70 5.45 1.52 11.07
CA SER A 70 4.82 0.29 10.62
C SER A 70 3.83 0.55 9.47
N PHE A 71 2.97 1.56 9.63
CA PHE A 71 2.05 1.99 8.57
C PHE A 71 2.77 2.34 7.27
N ILE A 72 3.81 3.18 7.34
CA ILE A 72 4.60 3.56 6.16
C ILE A 72 5.22 2.32 5.52
N CYS A 73 5.77 1.41 6.31
CA CYS A 73 6.38 0.18 5.80
C CYS A 73 5.36 -0.69 5.04
N ILE A 74 4.17 -0.90 5.62
CA ILE A 74 3.08 -1.66 4.99
C ILE A 74 2.63 -0.97 3.70
N ALA A 75 2.34 0.32 3.76
CA ALA A 75 1.85 1.08 2.61
C ALA A 75 2.90 1.15 1.47
N TYR A 76 4.18 1.33 1.81
CA TYR A 76 5.27 1.36 0.83
C TYR A 76 5.47 0.00 0.18
N THR A 77 5.46 -1.08 0.96
CA THR A 77 5.59 -2.45 0.45
C THR A 77 4.42 -2.80 -0.45
N ALA A 78 3.20 -2.48 -0.03
CA ALA A 78 1.99 -2.72 -0.82
C ALA A 78 1.99 -1.94 -2.14
N ALA A 79 2.39 -0.67 -2.12
CA ALA A 79 2.57 0.14 -3.32
C ALA A 79 3.67 -0.41 -4.25
N GLY A 80 4.73 -0.97 -3.68
CA GLY A 80 5.82 -1.62 -4.41
C GLY A 80 5.38 -2.86 -5.18
N VAL A 81 4.41 -3.62 -4.67
CA VAL A 81 3.87 -4.81 -5.37
C VAL A 81 3.15 -4.42 -6.65
N ASN A 82 2.31 -3.37 -6.62
CA ASN A 82 1.64 -2.86 -7.84
C ASN A 82 2.67 -2.39 -8.88
N GLU A 83 3.73 -1.68 -8.47
CA GLU A 83 4.79 -1.25 -9.40
C GLU A 83 5.55 -2.44 -10.00
N LYS A 84 5.88 -3.44 -9.18
CA LYS A 84 6.55 -4.66 -9.63
C LYS A 84 5.68 -5.49 -10.58
N ASP A 85 4.39 -5.64 -10.30
CA ASP A 85 3.44 -6.31 -11.20
C ASP A 85 3.36 -5.59 -12.55
N GLN A 86 3.27 -4.26 -12.56
CA GLN A 86 3.26 -3.49 -13.80
C GLN A 86 4.56 -3.64 -14.61
N LYS A 87 5.72 -3.62 -13.94
CA LYS A 87 7.02 -3.86 -14.61
C LYS A 87 7.12 -5.27 -15.18
N LEU A 88 6.71 -6.28 -14.41
CA LEU A 88 6.70 -7.67 -14.84
C LEU A 88 5.79 -7.88 -16.06
N ARG A 89 4.57 -7.34 -16.02
CA ARG A 89 3.62 -7.41 -17.15
C ARG A 89 4.16 -6.73 -18.41
N LYS A 90 4.85 -5.60 -18.27
CA LYS A 90 5.52 -4.95 -19.41
C LYS A 90 6.62 -5.85 -20.00
N GLY A 91 7.47 -6.45 -19.16
CA GLY A 91 8.50 -7.38 -19.62
C GLY A 91 7.92 -8.61 -20.32
N ILE A 92 6.86 -9.21 -19.76
CA ILE A 92 6.14 -10.35 -20.35
C ILE A 92 5.53 -9.96 -21.71
N LYS A 93 4.94 -8.77 -21.83
CA LYS A 93 4.43 -8.26 -23.11
C LYS A 93 5.54 -8.10 -24.15
N GLU A 94 6.70 -7.60 -23.76
CA GLU A 94 7.86 -7.47 -24.66
C GLU A 94 8.36 -8.84 -25.14
N ILE A 95 8.47 -9.82 -24.22
CA ILE A 95 8.82 -11.20 -24.56
C ILE A 95 7.78 -11.81 -25.51
N SER A 96 6.48 -11.60 -25.24
CA SER A 96 5.39 -12.07 -26.10
C SER A 96 5.47 -11.50 -27.51
N PHE A 97 5.89 -10.24 -27.63
CA PHE A 97 6.07 -9.57 -28.91
C PHE A 97 7.26 -10.17 -29.68
N LYS A 98 8.41 -10.36 -29.02
CA LYS A 98 9.59 -10.99 -29.63
C LYS A 98 9.29 -12.40 -30.14
N LEU A 99 8.56 -13.22 -29.35
CA LEU A 99 8.13 -14.56 -29.76
C LEU A 99 7.16 -14.52 -30.95
N ARG A 100 6.29 -13.51 -31.03
CA ARG A 100 5.38 -13.32 -32.18
C ARG A 100 6.08 -12.98 -33.49
N CYS A 101 7.26 -12.37 -33.42
CA CYS A 101 8.06 -12.02 -34.60
C CYS A 101 8.82 -13.21 -35.19
N SER A 102 8.93 -14.34 -34.47
CA SER A 102 9.55 -15.57 -34.96
C SER A 102 8.47 -16.56 -35.41
N ASP A 103 8.61 -17.10 -36.63
CA ASP A 103 7.60 -17.99 -37.21
C ASP A 103 7.41 -19.29 -36.41
N ASP A 104 8.47 -19.81 -35.80
CA ASP A 104 8.43 -21.03 -34.98
C ASP A 104 7.72 -20.84 -33.63
N THR A 105 7.71 -19.61 -33.08
CA THR A 105 7.21 -19.32 -31.73
C THR A 105 6.01 -18.37 -31.70
N LYS A 106 5.41 -18.11 -32.87
CA LYS A 106 4.30 -17.17 -33.04
C LYS A 106 3.06 -17.53 -32.22
N ARG A 107 2.73 -18.82 -32.15
CA ARG A 107 1.59 -19.35 -31.35
C ARG A 107 1.81 -19.10 -29.86
N ASP A 108 3.01 -19.37 -29.40
CA ASP A 108 3.44 -19.24 -28.01
C ASP A 108 3.42 -17.78 -27.55
N GLY A 109 3.91 -16.86 -28.39
CA GLY A 109 3.82 -15.42 -28.12
C GLY A 109 2.38 -14.91 -28.06
N LYS A 110 1.46 -15.44 -28.88
CA LYS A 110 0.03 -15.10 -28.80
C LYS A 110 -0.61 -15.59 -27.50
N LEU A 111 -0.37 -16.85 -27.13
CA LEU A 111 -0.91 -17.44 -25.90
C LEU A 111 -0.42 -16.71 -24.64
N LEU A 112 0.86 -16.34 -24.61
CA LEU A 112 1.48 -15.64 -23.48
C LEU A 112 0.93 -14.21 -23.32
N LEU A 113 0.63 -13.53 -24.43
CA LEU A 113 -0.05 -12.24 -24.41
C LEU A 113 -1.51 -12.35 -23.93
N GLU A 114 -2.27 -13.34 -24.40
CA GLU A 114 -3.64 -13.59 -23.96
C GLU A 114 -3.67 -13.94 -22.47
N PHE A 115 -2.74 -14.78 -22.01
CA PHE A 115 -2.60 -15.14 -20.60
C PHE A 115 -2.35 -13.92 -19.70
N ILE A 116 -1.39 -13.06 -20.04
CA ILE A 116 -1.09 -11.90 -19.17
C ILE A 116 -2.19 -10.84 -19.21
N THR A 117 -2.97 -10.80 -20.29
CA THR A 117 -4.08 -9.87 -20.46
C THR A 117 -5.35 -10.35 -19.75
N SER A 118 -5.53 -11.67 -19.61
CA SER A 118 -6.67 -12.25 -18.88
C SER A 118 -6.52 -12.15 -17.35
N LYS A 119 -5.30 -12.00 -16.83
CA LYS A 119 -5.07 -11.85 -15.39
C LYS A 119 -5.32 -10.42 -14.92
N GLU A 120 -6.10 -10.25 -13.85
CA GLU A 120 -6.32 -8.95 -13.20
C GLU A 120 -5.04 -8.35 -12.63
N LYS A 121 -4.92 -7.03 -12.62
CA LYS A 121 -3.73 -6.34 -12.07
C LYS A 121 -3.65 -6.58 -10.57
N LEU A 122 -2.44 -6.81 -10.05
CA LEU A 122 -2.24 -6.94 -8.62
C LEU A 122 -2.19 -5.55 -7.98
N ILE A 123 -3.30 -5.17 -7.37
CA ILE A 123 -3.46 -3.90 -6.66
C ILE A 123 -3.89 -4.24 -5.24
N PHE A 124 -3.07 -3.87 -4.26
CA PHE A 124 -3.46 -4.00 -2.87
C PHE A 124 -4.29 -2.81 -2.43
N THR A 125 -5.44 -3.11 -1.83
CA THR A 125 -6.37 -2.11 -1.31
C THR A 125 -6.63 -2.30 0.18
N ALA A 126 -7.08 -1.24 0.83
CA ALA A 126 -7.68 -1.30 2.16
C ALA A 126 -9.20 -1.36 1.99
N ASN A 127 -9.75 -2.57 2.02
CA ASN A 127 -11.18 -2.87 1.85
C ASN A 127 -11.82 -2.23 0.60
N GLY A 128 -11.06 -2.05 -0.49
CA GLY A 128 -11.50 -1.35 -1.70
C GLY A 128 -11.64 0.17 -1.58
N ILE A 129 -11.43 0.76 -0.40
CA ILE A 129 -11.61 2.19 -0.14
C ILE A 129 -10.35 2.98 -0.54
N PHE A 130 -9.17 2.47 -0.17
CA PHE A 130 -7.89 3.10 -0.48
C PHE A 130 -7.02 2.15 -1.28
N THR A 131 -6.44 2.63 -2.37
CA THR A 131 -5.37 1.90 -3.06
C THR A 131 -4.02 2.32 -2.49
N PHE A 132 -3.21 1.34 -2.08
CA PHE A 132 -1.86 1.60 -1.62
C PHE A 132 -0.98 2.05 -2.80
N THR A 133 -0.74 3.35 -2.84
CA THR A 133 0.13 4.00 -3.81
C THR A 133 1.16 4.85 -3.07
N LYS A 134 2.32 5.10 -3.68
CA LYS A 134 3.32 6.01 -3.08
C LYS A 134 2.74 7.42 -2.87
N SER A 135 1.81 7.85 -3.72
CA SER A 135 1.08 9.09 -3.56
C SER A 135 0.14 9.09 -2.35
N LEU A 136 -0.45 7.96 -1.98
CA LEU A 136 -1.24 7.83 -0.74
C LEU A 136 -0.37 8.12 0.50
N ILE A 137 0.87 7.62 0.52
CA ILE A 137 1.82 7.87 1.62
C ILE A 137 2.12 9.37 1.70
N LEU A 138 2.44 9.99 0.55
CA LEU A 138 2.71 11.42 0.49
C LEU A 138 1.49 12.25 0.92
N ALA A 139 0.30 11.90 0.45
CA ALA A 139 -0.95 12.56 0.82
C ALA A 139 -1.23 12.42 2.32
N SER A 140 -1.00 11.25 2.91
CA SER A 140 -1.17 11.04 4.36
C SER A 140 -0.21 11.92 5.18
N ALA A 141 1.05 12.04 4.75
CA ALA A 141 2.03 12.92 5.37
C ALA A 141 1.66 14.40 5.21
N SER A 142 1.13 14.80 4.04
CA SER A 142 0.66 16.17 3.79
C SER A 142 -0.54 16.53 4.65
N VAL A 143 -1.57 15.68 4.70
CA VAL A 143 -2.76 15.89 5.55
C VAL A 143 -2.34 16.05 7.00
N PHE A 144 -1.42 15.19 7.45
CA PHE A 144 -0.87 15.26 8.79
C PHE A 144 -0.16 16.60 9.07
N LEU A 145 0.76 17.02 8.18
CA LEU A 145 1.49 18.27 8.32
C LEU A 145 0.53 19.48 8.30
N SER A 146 -0.43 19.51 7.38
CA SER A 146 -1.44 20.57 7.26
C SER A 146 -2.31 20.67 8.52
N TYR A 147 -2.77 19.54 9.06
CA TYR A 147 -3.59 19.53 10.27
C TYR A 147 -2.83 20.06 11.48
N ASN A 148 -1.56 19.68 11.62
CA ASN A 148 -0.70 20.15 12.70
C ASN A 148 -0.42 21.66 12.60
N LEU A 149 -0.17 22.17 11.39
CA LEU A 149 0.00 23.61 11.17
C LEU A 149 -1.28 24.39 11.48
N LEU A 150 -2.45 23.86 11.11
CA LEU A 150 -3.76 24.45 11.43
C LEU A 150 -3.98 24.56 12.93
N LEU A 151 -3.70 23.49 13.68
CA LEU A 151 -3.84 23.49 15.13
C LEU A 151 -2.88 24.48 15.80
N LEU A 152 -1.63 24.54 15.35
CA LEU A 152 -0.63 25.48 15.88
C LEU A 152 -1.05 26.94 15.63
N GLN A 153 -1.65 27.23 14.47
CA GLN A 153 -2.20 28.55 14.16
C GLN A 153 -3.43 28.92 15.02
N LEU A 154 -4.24 27.94 15.42
CA LEU A 154 -5.38 28.15 16.33
C LEU A 154 -4.90 28.45 17.75
N ASP A 155 -3.88 27.74 18.24
CA ASP A 155 -3.29 27.95 19.56
C ASP A 155 -2.62 29.33 19.68
N THR A 156 -1.93 29.79 18.64
CA THR A 156 -1.27 31.12 18.64
C THR A 156 -2.26 32.30 18.55
N LYS A 157 -3.54 32.03 18.26
CA LYS A 157 -4.61 33.04 18.13
C LYS A 157 -5.54 33.10 19.35
N MET A 158 -5.39 32.18 20.31
CA MET A 158 -6.02 32.21 21.62
C MET A 158 -5.15 32.98 22.62
#